data_AF-A0A554I8D4-F1
#
_entry.id   AF-A0A554I8D4-F1
#
_cell.length_a   1.000
_cell.length_b   1.000
_cell.length_c   1.000
_cell.angle_alpha   90.00
_cell.angle_beta   90.00
_cell.angle_gamma   90.00
#
_symmetry.space_group_name_H-M   'P 1'
#
loop_
_entity.id
_entity.type
_entity.pdbx_description
1 polymer ?
#
loop_
_entity_poly.entity_id
_entity_poly.type
_entity_poly.pdbx_seq_one_letter_code
_entity_poly.pdbx_strand_id
1 'polypeptide(L)'
;MRTKFLVCLLLAFFAILLNGCILSQLLKDQSYASAAMETKNSSLCEKIIAGSIKERCYADVAVETKDASICEKISVSFEKDQCYDNIAILFEDVNLCEKITSSSVRDSCYSGVAVGVGDATICEKISVSFPPMDSCYFSVATKTGNISLCEKITERSMRGWWGWCYAYFATKNRDVSLCEKITYNPLKDFCYAKISKDVALCEKITDDSIKESCYGDLAVLTEDISLCEKITGEGEKHTCYFDVAVQTKDVDLCKKIIYSSPKNLCYAMITKDVAICTPFSLLKFFIYHNRTFHILSCSKHPIIF
;
A
#
# COMPACT_ATOMS: atom_id res chain seq x y z
N MET A 1 26.25 39.60 43.38
CA MET A 1 24.92 38.98 43.09
C MET A 1 24.00 39.85 42.24
N ARG A 2 23.84 41.16 42.54
CA ARG A 2 22.93 42.06 41.80
C ARG A 2 23.16 42.16 40.29
N THR A 3 24.40 42.19 39.82
CA THR A 3 24.72 42.34 38.39
C THR A 3 24.33 41.11 37.55
N LYS A 4 24.49 39.90 38.09
CA LYS A 4 24.11 38.66 37.38
C LYS A 4 22.59 38.51 37.24
N PHE A 5 21.82 38.95 38.24
CA PHE A 5 20.35 38.93 38.20
C PHE A 5 19.78 39.91 37.17
N LEU A 6 20.37 41.13 37.08
CA LEU A 6 19.97 42.14 36.10
C LEU A 6 20.23 41.67 34.65
N VAL A 7 21.37 41.01 34.41
CA VAL A 7 21.71 40.44 33.11
C VAL A 7 20.71 39.34 32.71
N CYS A 8 20.33 38.44 33.63
CA CYS A 8 19.33 37.40 33.33
C CYS A 8 17.95 37.99 33.00
N LEU A 9 17.50 39.04 33.71
CA LEU A 9 16.23 39.72 33.40
C LEU A 9 16.24 40.38 32.02
N LEU A 10 17.35 41.02 31.66
CA LEU A 10 17.52 41.63 30.33
C LEU A 10 17.54 40.58 29.22
N LEU A 11 18.20 39.43 29.43
CA LEU A 11 18.21 38.32 28.48
C LEU A 11 16.82 37.69 28.31
N ALA A 12 16.08 37.50 29.41
CA ALA A 12 14.72 36.96 29.35
C ALA A 12 13.74 37.92 28.64
N PHE A 13 13.83 39.22 28.91
CA PHE A 13 13.02 40.24 28.23
C PHE A 13 13.35 40.30 26.73
N PHE A 14 14.63 40.24 26.37
CA PHE A 14 15.05 40.18 24.97
C PHE A 14 14.54 38.92 24.27
N ALA A 15 14.57 37.76 24.93
CA ALA A 15 14.01 36.52 24.38
C ALA A 15 12.49 36.60 24.13
N ILE A 16 11.73 37.23 25.04
CA ILE A 16 10.28 37.44 24.87
C ILE A 16 10.01 38.39 23.68
N LEU A 17 10.77 39.48 23.56
CA LEU A 17 10.64 40.41 22.43
C LEU A 17 11.01 39.76 21.09
N LEU A 18 12.08 38.96 21.05
CA LEU A 18 12.48 38.23 19.85
C LEU A 18 11.39 37.24 19.42
N ASN A 19 10.83 36.47 20.36
CA ASN A 19 9.75 35.51 20.07
C ASN A 19 8.47 36.19 19.58
N GLY A 20 8.10 37.33 20.16
CA GLY A 20 6.94 38.12 19.70
C GLY A 20 7.11 38.67 18.28
N CYS A 21 8.30 39.17 17.96
CA CYS A 21 8.62 39.70 16.63
C CYS A 21 8.58 38.60 15.56
N ILE A 22 9.17 37.43 15.85
CA ILE A 22 9.18 36.27 14.95
C ILE A 22 7.74 35.81 14.65
N LEU A 23 6.89 35.69 15.68
CA LEU A 23 5.49 35.28 15.49
C LEU A 23 4.71 36.29 14.64
N SER A 24 4.91 37.59 14.87
CA SER A 24 4.25 38.64 14.10
C SER A 24 4.65 38.63 12.62
N GLN A 25 5.93 38.35 12.33
CA GLN A 25 6.41 38.26 10.96
C GLN A 25 5.85 37.03 10.24
N LEU A 26 5.76 35.90 10.94
CA LEU A 26 5.23 34.65 10.37
C LEU A 26 3.76 34.79 9.95
N LEU A 27 2.94 35.48 10.75
CA LEU A 27 1.54 35.77 10.41
C LEU A 27 1.43 36.68 9.16
N LYS A 28 2.33 37.65 9.04
CA LYS A 28 2.38 38.55 7.87
C LYS A 28 2.77 37.79 6.59
N ASP A 29 3.76 36.92 6.69
CA ASP A 29 4.20 36.06 5.59
C ASP A 29 3.07 35.13 5.10
N GLN A 30 2.31 34.54 6.04
CA GLN A 30 1.12 33.73 5.71
C GLN A 30 0.02 34.55 5.02
N SER A 31 -0.20 35.80 5.45
CA SER A 31 -1.18 36.68 4.82
C SER A 31 -0.82 36.98 3.36
N TYR A 32 0.46 37.25 3.07
CA TYR A 32 0.91 37.44 1.70
C TYR A 32 0.79 36.17 0.86
N ALA A 33 1.12 35.00 1.40
CA ALA A 33 0.95 33.73 0.69
C ALA A 33 -0.52 33.47 0.34
N SER A 34 -1.43 33.69 1.29
CA SER A 34 -2.87 33.52 1.07
C SER A 34 -3.39 34.47 -0.01
N ALA A 35 -2.99 35.74 0.04
CA ALA A 35 -3.36 36.73 -0.97
C ALA A 35 -2.79 36.42 -2.35
N ALA A 36 -1.56 35.89 -2.43
CA ALA A 36 -0.94 35.46 -3.68
C ALA A 36 -1.78 34.38 -4.38
N MET A 37 -2.29 33.42 -3.62
CA MET A 37 -3.16 32.35 -4.11
C MET A 37 -4.52 32.86 -4.57
N GLU A 38 -5.21 33.65 -3.73
CA GLU A 38 -6.53 34.18 -4.04
C GLU A 38 -6.53 35.07 -5.28
N THR A 39 -5.47 35.89 -5.43
CA THR A 39 -5.33 36.81 -6.56
C THR A 39 -4.55 36.23 -7.73
N LYS A 40 -4.04 35.00 -7.61
CA LYS A 40 -3.19 34.33 -8.62
C LYS A 40 -1.96 35.17 -9.01
N ASN A 41 -1.40 35.91 -8.07
CA ASN A 41 -0.32 36.87 -8.30
C ASN A 41 0.96 36.48 -7.57
N SER A 42 1.90 35.87 -8.29
CA SER A 42 3.19 35.42 -7.73
C SER A 42 4.07 36.55 -7.20
N SER A 43 3.87 37.81 -7.63
CA SER A 43 4.67 38.94 -7.10
C SER A 43 4.43 39.18 -5.61
N LEU A 44 3.30 38.73 -5.05
CA LEU A 44 3.04 38.82 -3.62
C LEU A 44 3.95 37.89 -2.80
N CYS A 45 4.40 36.77 -3.37
CA CYS A 45 5.36 35.87 -2.73
C CYS A 45 6.74 36.54 -2.52
N GLU A 46 7.09 37.55 -3.33
CA GLU A 46 8.35 38.29 -3.17
C GLU A 46 8.43 39.02 -1.83
N LYS A 47 7.28 39.41 -1.26
CA LYS A 47 7.14 40.13 0.02
C LYS A 47 7.35 39.24 1.25
N ILE A 48 7.40 37.93 1.07
CA ILE A 48 7.57 36.94 2.14
C ILE A 48 9.05 36.86 2.53
N ILE A 49 9.33 36.87 3.84
CA ILE A 49 10.71 36.80 4.36
C ILE A 49 11.11 35.36 4.66
N ALA A 50 10.23 34.58 5.28
CA ALA A 50 10.49 33.18 5.60
C ALA A 50 10.65 32.34 4.32
N GLY A 51 11.87 31.87 4.06
CA GLY A 51 12.22 31.14 2.84
C GLY A 51 11.29 29.97 2.52
N SER A 52 10.98 29.13 3.53
CA SER A 52 10.09 27.99 3.36
C SER A 52 8.65 28.37 3.02
N ILE A 53 8.13 29.49 3.54
CA ILE A 53 6.80 30.00 3.18
C ILE A 53 6.83 30.61 1.78
N LYS A 54 7.93 31.30 1.44
CA LYS A 54 8.12 31.93 0.12
C LYS A 54 8.17 30.91 -1.01
N GLU A 55 8.95 29.85 -0.83
CA GLU A 55 9.10 28.78 -1.81
C GLU A 55 7.78 28.04 -2.03
N ARG A 56 7.08 27.71 -0.94
CA ARG A 56 5.73 27.14 -1.00
C ARG A 56 4.74 28.07 -1.70
N CYS A 57 4.76 29.36 -1.40
CA CYS A 57 3.90 30.35 -2.05
C CYS A 57 4.07 30.32 -3.58
N TYR A 58 5.30 30.30 -4.07
CA TYR A 58 5.54 30.19 -5.51
C TYR A 58 5.01 28.88 -6.08
N ALA A 59 5.25 27.75 -5.41
CA ALA A 59 4.77 26.45 -5.88
C ALA A 59 3.24 26.38 -5.93
N ASP A 60 2.55 26.86 -4.89
CA ASP A 60 1.09 26.85 -4.83
C ASP A 60 0.49 27.74 -5.93
N VAL A 61 1.05 28.95 -6.13
CA VAL A 61 0.59 29.84 -7.20
C VAL A 61 0.84 29.23 -8.57
N ALA A 62 1.99 28.59 -8.79
CA ALA A 62 2.34 27.91 -10.04
C ALA A 62 1.31 26.82 -10.40
N VAL A 63 0.88 26.04 -9.40
CA VAL A 63 -0.17 25.02 -9.56
C VAL A 63 -1.53 25.67 -9.88
N GLU A 64 -1.94 26.69 -9.12
CA GLU A 64 -3.24 27.35 -9.27
C GLU A 64 -3.41 28.12 -10.59
N THR A 65 -2.30 28.60 -11.17
CA THR A 65 -2.28 29.27 -12.47
C THR A 65 -1.93 28.33 -13.63
N LYS A 66 -1.46 27.11 -13.32
CA LYS A 66 -0.84 26.20 -14.29
C LYS A 66 0.38 26.80 -14.99
N ASP A 67 1.07 27.74 -14.35
CA ASP A 67 2.23 28.42 -14.91
C ASP A 67 3.52 27.90 -14.26
N ALA A 68 4.11 26.89 -14.90
CA ALA A 68 5.36 26.28 -14.46
C ALA A 68 6.55 27.25 -14.47
N SER A 69 6.47 28.39 -15.18
CA SER A 69 7.55 29.37 -15.17
C SER A 69 7.75 30.01 -13.80
N ILE A 70 6.72 29.97 -12.94
CA ILE A 70 6.80 30.45 -11.56
C ILE A 70 7.75 29.57 -10.72
N CYS A 71 7.90 28.29 -11.03
CA CYS A 71 8.86 27.41 -10.36
C CYS A 71 10.32 27.90 -10.50
N GLU A 72 10.65 28.66 -11.55
CA GLU A 72 11.97 29.28 -11.71
C GLU A 72 12.32 30.28 -10.61
N LYS A 73 11.31 30.82 -9.91
CA LYS A 73 11.49 31.75 -8.79
C LYS A 73 11.85 31.05 -7.46
N ILE A 74 11.81 29.71 -7.43
CA ILE A 74 12.16 28.91 -6.25
C ILE A 74 13.69 28.71 -6.23
N SER A 75 14.31 29.12 -5.12
CA SER A 75 15.77 29.10 -4.99
C SER A 75 16.33 27.73 -4.58
N VAL A 76 15.58 26.95 -3.79
CA VAL A 76 16.05 25.64 -3.33
C VAL A 76 15.72 24.59 -4.38
N SER A 77 16.77 23.89 -4.82
CA SER A 77 16.71 22.96 -5.96
C SER A 77 15.67 21.86 -5.77
N PHE A 78 15.53 21.34 -4.55
CA PHE A 78 14.61 20.26 -4.25
C PHE A 78 13.14 20.71 -4.35
N GLU A 79 12.80 21.86 -3.78
CA GLU A 79 11.48 22.47 -3.83
C GLU A 79 11.12 22.90 -5.26
N LYS A 80 12.10 23.35 -6.03
CA LYS A 80 11.95 23.65 -7.45
C LYS A 80 11.63 22.40 -8.26
N ASP A 81 12.38 21.32 -8.04
CA ASP A 81 12.13 20.02 -8.66
C ASP A 81 10.72 19.49 -8.31
N GLN A 82 10.29 19.61 -7.05
CA GLN A 82 8.93 19.24 -6.61
C GLN A 82 7.84 20.10 -7.26
N CYS A 83 8.09 21.41 -7.44
CA CYS A 83 7.17 22.29 -8.14
C CYS A 83 6.92 21.81 -9.58
N TYR A 84 7.98 21.45 -10.30
CA TYR A 84 7.87 20.90 -11.64
C TYR A 84 7.17 19.54 -11.68
N ASP A 85 7.53 18.62 -10.76
CA ASP A 85 6.90 17.30 -10.63
C ASP A 85 5.39 17.41 -10.45
N ASN A 86 4.95 18.23 -9.50
CA ASN A 86 3.52 18.41 -9.20
C ASN A 86 2.74 18.93 -10.41
N ILE A 87 3.26 19.95 -11.09
CA ILE A 87 2.61 20.55 -12.27
C ILE A 87 2.60 19.55 -13.43
N ALA A 88 3.72 18.86 -13.66
CA ALA A 88 3.83 17.85 -14.70
C ALA A 88 2.79 16.75 -14.54
N ILE A 89 2.65 16.20 -13.33
CA ILE A 89 1.70 15.12 -13.04
C ILE A 89 0.25 15.63 -13.09
N LEU A 90 -0.04 16.78 -12.46
CA LEU A 90 -1.40 17.30 -12.36
C LEU A 90 -1.99 17.73 -13.72
N PHE A 91 -1.14 18.21 -14.62
CA PHE A 91 -1.53 18.68 -15.94
C PHE A 91 -1.02 17.81 -17.08
N GLU A 92 -0.47 16.63 -16.75
CA GLU A 92 -0.03 15.62 -17.70
C GLU A 92 1.02 16.14 -18.72
N ASP A 93 1.83 17.13 -18.33
CA ASP A 93 2.88 17.73 -19.18
C ASP A 93 4.25 17.08 -18.93
N VAL A 94 4.54 16.05 -19.73
CA VAL A 94 5.80 15.29 -19.65
C VAL A 94 7.06 16.14 -19.87
N ASN A 95 6.95 17.27 -20.57
CA ASN A 95 8.12 18.11 -20.87
C ASN A 95 8.61 18.85 -19.63
N LEU A 96 7.76 19.05 -18.62
CA LEU A 96 8.16 19.65 -17.36
C LEU A 96 9.09 18.72 -16.55
N CYS A 97 8.98 17.40 -16.72
CA CYS A 97 9.92 16.46 -16.09
C CYS A 97 11.37 16.70 -16.56
N GLU A 98 11.58 17.18 -17.79
CA GLU A 98 12.93 17.49 -18.32
C GLU A 98 13.59 18.67 -17.59
N LYS A 99 12.81 19.52 -16.91
CA LYS A 99 13.30 20.64 -16.10
C LYS A 99 13.78 20.20 -14.71
N ILE A 100 13.47 18.98 -14.30
CA ILE A 100 13.83 18.44 -12.98
C ILE A 100 15.29 18.01 -12.98
N THR A 101 16.04 18.55 -12.03
CA THR A 101 17.49 18.33 -11.92
C THR A 101 17.83 16.99 -11.29
N SER A 102 17.16 16.63 -10.19
CA SER A 102 17.30 15.35 -9.51
C SER A 102 16.79 14.20 -10.39
N SER A 103 17.66 13.22 -10.67
CA SER A 103 17.30 12.06 -11.50
C SER A 103 16.19 11.22 -10.86
N SER A 104 16.18 11.05 -9.54
CA SER A 104 15.16 10.26 -8.85
C SER A 104 13.78 10.92 -8.90
N VAL A 105 13.72 12.25 -8.73
CA VAL A 105 12.47 13.01 -8.84
C VAL A 105 12.01 13.05 -10.28
N ARG A 106 12.93 13.23 -11.24
CA ARG A 106 12.61 13.23 -12.67
C ARG A 106 12.05 11.89 -13.14
N ASP A 107 12.66 10.78 -12.72
CA ASP A 107 12.19 9.44 -13.06
C ASP A 107 10.79 9.17 -12.44
N SER A 108 10.55 9.66 -11.21
CA SER A 108 9.22 9.62 -10.57
C SER A 108 8.18 10.45 -11.35
N CYS A 109 8.56 11.65 -11.80
CA CYS A 109 7.73 12.52 -12.62
C CYS A 109 7.29 11.83 -13.90
N TYR A 110 8.24 11.25 -14.65
CA TYR A 110 7.90 10.48 -15.85
C TYR A 110 6.95 9.34 -15.56
N SER A 111 7.17 8.60 -14.47
CA SER A 111 6.27 7.53 -14.04
C SER A 111 4.86 8.05 -13.70
N GLY A 112 4.75 9.16 -12.99
CA GLY A 112 3.47 9.78 -12.63
C GLY A 112 2.69 10.23 -13.87
N VAL A 113 3.35 10.93 -14.80
CA VAL A 113 2.74 11.38 -16.06
C VAL A 113 2.35 10.18 -16.94
N ALA A 114 3.20 9.17 -17.06
CA ALA A 114 2.91 7.93 -17.79
C ALA A 114 1.62 7.26 -17.31
N VAL A 115 1.42 7.19 -15.98
CA VAL A 115 0.23 6.60 -15.37
C VAL A 115 -1.00 7.51 -15.53
N GLY A 116 -0.84 8.82 -15.39
CA GLY A 116 -1.93 9.79 -15.57
C GLY A 116 -2.53 9.70 -16.97
N VAL A 117 -1.67 9.80 -17.99
CA VAL A 117 -2.04 9.72 -19.41
C VAL A 117 -2.39 8.28 -19.84
N GLY A 118 -1.80 7.28 -19.20
CA GLY A 118 -1.87 5.89 -19.64
C GLY A 118 -0.93 5.57 -20.81
N ASP A 119 0.13 6.38 -21.00
CA ASP A 119 1.12 6.20 -22.07
C ASP A 119 2.40 5.56 -21.54
N ALA A 120 2.58 4.28 -21.85
CA ALA A 120 3.75 3.50 -21.42
C ALA A 120 5.05 3.90 -22.12
N THR A 121 4.99 4.60 -23.26
CA THR A 121 6.20 5.05 -23.97
C THR A 121 7.00 6.06 -23.13
N ILE A 122 6.32 6.79 -22.24
CA ILE A 122 6.96 7.71 -21.29
C ILE A 122 7.87 6.96 -20.31
N CYS A 123 7.55 5.70 -19.96
CA CYS A 123 8.42 4.88 -19.09
C CYS A 123 9.81 4.65 -19.70
N GLU A 124 9.98 4.76 -21.02
CA GLU A 124 11.26 4.63 -21.71
C GLU A 124 12.20 5.82 -21.42
N LYS A 125 11.68 6.96 -20.94
CA LYS A 125 12.48 8.13 -20.54
C LYS A 125 13.15 7.99 -19.17
N ILE A 126 12.82 6.96 -18.40
CA ILE A 126 13.35 6.74 -17.04
C ILE A 126 14.81 6.29 -17.13
N SER A 127 15.69 7.10 -16.55
CA SER A 127 17.13 7.07 -16.83
C SER A 127 17.94 6.18 -15.89
N VAL A 128 17.44 5.85 -14.69
CA VAL A 128 18.15 5.04 -13.70
C VAL A 128 17.61 3.61 -13.62
N SER A 129 18.56 2.66 -13.71
CA SER A 129 18.43 1.21 -13.59
C SER A 129 17.49 0.76 -12.47
N PHE A 130 16.61 -0.20 -12.76
CA PHE A 130 15.98 -1.17 -11.84
C PHE A 130 15.94 -0.78 -10.34
N PRO A 131 14.77 -0.60 -9.69
CA PRO A 131 13.39 -0.97 -10.07
C PRO A 131 12.40 0.11 -10.62
N PRO A 132 12.70 1.42 -10.81
CA PRO A 132 11.66 2.42 -11.13
C PRO A 132 10.91 2.20 -12.47
N MET A 133 11.62 1.77 -13.52
CA MET A 133 11.03 1.58 -14.86
C MET A 133 10.02 0.42 -14.90
N ASP A 134 10.34 -0.71 -14.28
CA ASP A 134 9.44 -1.88 -14.18
C ASP A 134 8.13 -1.49 -13.43
N SER A 135 8.26 -0.68 -12.38
CA SER A 135 7.12 -0.16 -11.62
C SER A 135 6.24 0.79 -12.46
N CYS A 136 6.85 1.60 -13.34
CA CYS A 136 6.13 2.45 -14.28
C CYS A 136 5.27 1.59 -15.22
N TYR A 137 5.87 0.61 -15.91
CA TYR A 137 5.12 -0.29 -16.80
C TYR A 137 4.00 -1.04 -16.09
N PHE A 138 4.25 -1.58 -14.89
CA PHE A 138 3.21 -2.22 -14.10
C PHE A 138 2.06 -1.27 -13.76
N SER A 139 2.37 -0.03 -13.35
CA SER A 139 1.36 0.96 -12.98
C SER A 139 0.51 1.37 -14.19
N VAL A 140 1.14 1.60 -15.35
CA VAL A 140 0.42 1.89 -16.60
C VAL A 140 -0.42 0.67 -17.04
N ALA A 141 0.12 -0.55 -16.94
CA ALA A 141 -0.61 -1.77 -17.26
C ALA A 141 -1.88 -1.89 -16.41
N THR A 142 -1.76 -1.79 -15.08
CA THR A 142 -2.90 -1.96 -14.18
C THR A 142 -3.96 -0.87 -14.35
N LYS A 143 -3.55 0.37 -14.63
CA LYS A 143 -4.41 1.52 -14.93
C LYS A 143 -5.18 1.34 -16.25
N THR A 144 -4.50 0.92 -17.31
CA THR A 144 -5.07 0.81 -18.67
C THR A 144 -5.73 -0.55 -18.94
N GLY A 145 -5.42 -1.56 -18.14
CA GLY A 145 -5.76 -2.95 -18.43
C GLY A 145 -4.88 -3.59 -19.51
N ASN A 146 -3.83 -2.92 -19.98
CA ASN A 146 -2.99 -3.43 -21.07
C ASN A 146 -1.97 -4.46 -20.56
N ILE A 147 -2.34 -5.74 -20.62
CA ILE A 147 -1.54 -6.88 -20.15
C ILE A 147 -0.23 -7.01 -20.94
N SER A 148 -0.19 -6.59 -22.20
CA SER A 148 1.04 -6.70 -23.02
C SER A 148 2.21 -5.89 -22.45
N LEU A 149 1.93 -4.87 -21.63
CA LEU A 149 2.95 -4.12 -20.91
C LEU A 149 3.70 -4.96 -19.86
N CYS A 150 3.14 -6.08 -19.40
CA CYS A 150 3.89 -7.01 -18.56
C CYS A 150 5.13 -7.56 -19.29
N GLU A 151 5.13 -7.64 -20.63
CA GLU A 151 6.27 -8.10 -21.44
C GLU A 151 7.41 -7.07 -21.49
N LYS A 152 7.11 -5.80 -21.18
CA LYS A 152 8.11 -4.71 -21.07
C LYS A 152 8.83 -4.71 -19.72
N ILE A 153 8.28 -5.41 -18.72
CA ILE A 153 8.90 -5.58 -17.41
C ILE A 153 10.01 -6.61 -17.55
N THR A 154 11.24 -6.22 -17.25
CA THR A 154 12.41 -7.04 -17.56
C THR A 154 12.63 -8.16 -16.54
N GLU A 155 12.87 -9.38 -17.01
CA GLU A 155 13.12 -10.58 -16.20
C GLU A 155 14.41 -10.49 -15.34
N ARG A 156 15.31 -9.54 -15.64
CA ARG A 156 16.55 -9.32 -14.88
C ARG A 156 16.34 -8.65 -13.52
N SER A 157 15.13 -8.17 -13.19
CA SER A 157 14.84 -7.85 -11.79
C SER A 157 14.73 -9.16 -11.03
N MET A 158 15.70 -9.43 -10.16
CA MET A 158 15.70 -10.56 -9.20
C MET A 158 14.50 -10.56 -8.21
N ARG A 159 13.32 -10.01 -8.55
CA ARG A 159 12.21 -9.76 -7.62
C ARG A 159 10.81 -9.90 -8.21
N GLY A 160 10.62 -10.70 -9.26
CA GLY A 160 9.28 -11.20 -9.61
C GLY A 160 8.24 -10.17 -10.04
N TRP A 161 8.58 -8.89 -10.30
CA TRP A 161 7.62 -7.86 -10.75
C TRP A 161 6.90 -8.25 -12.03
N TRP A 162 7.62 -8.89 -12.95
CA TRP A 162 7.06 -9.47 -14.16
C TRP A 162 6.01 -10.55 -13.85
N GLY A 163 6.34 -11.49 -12.97
CA GLY A 163 5.40 -12.53 -12.54
C GLY A 163 4.22 -11.95 -11.75
N TRP A 164 4.44 -10.90 -10.95
CA TRP A 164 3.40 -10.20 -10.20
C TRP A 164 2.45 -9.45 -11.14
N CYS A 165 2.95 -8.92 -12.25
CA CYS A 165 2.12 -8.32 -13.30
C CYS A 165 1.13 -9.36 -13.85
N TYR A 166 1.63 -10.53 -14.25
CA TYR A 166 0.76 -11.61 -14.71
C TYR A 166 -0.16 -12.14 -13.61
N ALA A 167 0.32 -12.34 -12.39
CA ALA A 167 -0.51 -12.80 -11.27
C ALA A 167 -1.65 -11.82 -10.95
N TYR A 168 -1.38 -10.50 -11.01
CA TYR A 168 -2.39 -9.47 -10.84
C TYR A 168 -3.49 -9.60 -11.89
N PHE A 169 -3.12 -9.69 -13.17
CA PHE A 169 -4.11 -9.82 -14.25
C PHE A 169 -4.82 -11.16 -14.27
N ALA A 170 -4.11 -12.25 -13.94
CA ALA A 170 -4.69 -13.58 -13.77
C ALA A 170 -5.81 -13.52 -12.73
N THR A 171 -5.56 -12.87 -11.59
CA THR A 171 -6.55 -12.71 -10.51
C THR A 171 -7.69 -11.78 -10.91
N LYS A 172 -7.36 -10.60 -11.45
CA LYS A 172 -8.33 -9.58 -11.85
C LYS A 172 -9.28 -10.07 -12.94
N ASN A 173 -8.74 -10.76 -13.94
CA ASN A 173 -9.50 -11.24 -15.10
C ASN A 173 -10.02 -12.66 -14.90
N ARG A 174 -9.63 -13.35 -13.81
CA ARG A 174 -9.89 -14.78 -13.57
C ARG A 174 -9.40 -15.66 -14.71
N ASP A 175 -8.26 -15.29 -15.28
CA ASP A 175 -7.64 -15.98 -16.41
C ASP A 175 -6.43 -16.78 -15.93
N VAL A 176 -6.66 -18.07 -15.70
CA VAL A 176 -5.64 -19.03 -15.26
C VAL A 176 -4.49 -19.15 -16.25
N SER A 177 -4.73 -18.92 -17.54
CA SER A 177 -3.69 -19.05 -18.57
C SER A 177 -2.55 -18.04 -18.36
N LEU A 178 -2.82 -16.93 -17.66
CA LEU A 178 -1.80 -15.96 -17.31
C LEU A 178 -0.86 -16.46 -16.19
N CYS A 179 -1.30 -17.37 -15.31
CA CYS A 179 -0.38 -18.02 -14.37
C CYS A 179 0.63 -18.91 -15.09
N GLU A 180 0.28 -19.48 -16.26
CA GLU A 180 1.21 -20.28 -17.06
C GLU A 180 2.38 -19.46 -17.58
N LYS A 181 2.18 -18.14 -17.76
CA LYS A 181 3.26 -17.24 -18.14
C LYS A 181 4.29 -17.06 -17.03
N ILE A 182 3.99 -17.33 -15.76
CA ILE A 182 4.92 -17.11 -14.65
C ILE A 182 5.98 -18.23 -14.60
N THR A 183 7.26 -17.88 -14.57
CA THR A 183 8.40 -18.81 -14.56
C THR A 183 8.88 -19.16 -13.14
N TYR A 184 8.70 -18.26 -12.17
CA TYR A 184 9.09 -18.49 -10.78
C TYR A 184 8.03 -19.30 -10.03
N ASN A 185 8.33 -20.58 -9.76
CA ASN A 185 7.37 -21.56 -9.20
C ASN A 185 6.63 -21.08 -7.94
N PRO A 186 7.26 -20.51 -6.90
CA PRO A 186 6.52 -20.07 -5.72
C PRO A 186 5.46 -19.00 -6.02
N LEU A 187 5.73 -18.10 -6.97
CA LEU A 187 4.76 -17.09 -7.40
C LEU A 187 3.70 -17.67 -8.34
N LYS A 188 4.06 -18.65 -9.16
CA LYS A 188 3.13 -19.39 -10.01
C LYS A 188 2.12 -20.18 -9.16
N ASP A 189 2.61 -20.87 -8.14
CA ASP A 189 1.81 -21.60 -7.15
C ASP A 189 0.86 -20.66 -6.42
N PHE A 190 1.35 -19.52 -5.97
CA PHE A 190 0.50 -18.48 -5.38
C PHE A 190 -0.56 -17.95 -6.36
N CYS A 191 -0.21 -17.78 -7.64
CA CYS A 191 -1.15 -17.36 -8.68
C CYS A 191 -2.29 -18.37 -8.84
N TYR A 192 -1.99 -19.66 -8.95
CA TYR A 192 -3.01 -20.70 -9.00
C TYR A 192 -3.88 -20.68 -7.74
N ALA A 193 -3.27 -20.74 -6.55
CA ALA A 193 -3.99 -20.76 -5.29
C ALA A 193 -4.98 -19.59 -5.15
N LYS A 194 -4.64 -18.39 -5.64
CA LYS A 194 -5.52 -17.22 -5.58
C LYS A 194 -6.67 -17.20 -6.58
N ILE A 195 -6.56 -17.95 -7.66
CA ILE A 195 -7.59 -18.02 -8.71
C ILE A 195 -8.40 -19.31 -8.59
N SER A 196 -7.88 -20.31 -7.87
CA SER A 196 -8.49 -21.61 -7.67
C SER A 196 -9.96 -21.51 -7.30
N LYS A 197 -10.79 -22.12 -8.15
CA LYS A 197 -12.23 -22.35 -7.93
C LYS A 197 -12.61 -23.81 -8.03
N ASP A 198 -11.66 -24.64 -8.42
CA ASP A 198 -11.83 -26.08 -8.49
C ASP A 198 -10.51 -26.76 -8.13
N VAL A 199 -10.65 -28.04 -7.83
CA VAL A 199 -9.58 -28.91 -7.35
C VAL A 199 -8.45 -29.03 -8.37
N ALA A 200 -8.75 -28.99 -9.68
CA ALA A 200 -7.75 -29.21 -10.72
C ALA A 200 -6.67 -28.12 -10.72
N LEU A 201 -7.01 -26.90 -10.28
CA LEU A 201 -6.04 -25.82 -10.10
C LEU A 201 -5.15 -26.03 -8.88
N CYS A 202 -5.66 -26.59 -7.78
CA CYS A 202 -4.83 -26.95 -6.64
C CYS A 202 -3.82 -28.07 -6.98
N GLU A 203 -4.21 -29.01 -7.84
CA GLU A 203 -3.30 -30.08 -8.31
C GLU A 203 -2.13 -29.53 -9.15
N LYS A 204 -2.25 -28.33 -9.74
CA LYS A 204 -1.14 -27.67 -10.46
C LYS A 204 -0.08 -27.06 -9.55
N ILE A 205 -0.38 -26.88 -8.27
CA ILE A 205 0.51 -26.25 -7.30
C ILE A 205 1.65 -27.22 -6.95
N THR A 206 2.88 -26.76 -6.97
CA THR A 206 4.05 -27.61 -6.67
C THR A 206 4.41 -27.64 -5.19
N ASP A 207 4.25 -26.52 -4.48
CA ASP A 207 4.47 -26.42 -3.04
C ASP A 207 3.32 -27.06 -2.25
N ASP A 208 3.64 -28.05 -1.41
CA ASP A 208 2.62 -28.81 -0.68
C ASP A 208 1.86 -27.95 0.34
N SER A 209 2.52 -26.98 0.99
CA SER A 209 1.85 -26.10 1.95
C SER A 209 0.83 -25.19 1.25
N ILE A 210 1.20 -24.61 0.10
CA ILE A 210 0.30 -23.80 -0.73
C ILE A 210 -0.84 -24.67 -1.29
N LYS A 211 -0.54 -25.90 -1.71
CA LYS A 211 -1.53 -26.85 -2.23
C LYS A 211 -2.55 -27.25 -1.16
N GLU A 212 -2.10 -27.57 0.04
CA GLU A 212 -2.95 -27.91 1.17
C GLU A 212 -3.85 -26.73 1.58
N SER A 213 -3.29 -25.51 1.61
CA SER A 213 -4.07 -24.29 1.81
C SER A 213 -5.12 -24.10 0.71
N CYS A 214 -4.80 -24.42 -0.54
CA CYS A 214 -5.74 -24.36 -1.66
C CYS A 214 -6.92 -25.34 -1.49
N TYR A 215 -6.66 -26.57 -1.04
CA TYR A 215 -7.74 -27.51 -0.71
C TYR A 215 -8.59 -27.03 0.46
N GLY A 216 -7.98 -26.45 1.49
CA GLY A 216 -8.70 -25.87 2.62
C GLY A 216 -9.66 -24.75 2.19
N ASP A 217 -9.13 -23.78 1.42
CA ASP A 217 -9.92 -22.66 0.90
C ASP A 217 -11.08 -23.15 0.01
N LEU A 218 -10.85 -24.16 -0.84
CA LEU A 218 -11.91 -24.75 -1.65
C LEU A 218 -12.94 -25.54 -0.83
N ALA A 219 -12.51 -26.28 0.21
CA ALA A 219 -13.42 -27.01 1.09
C ALA A 219 -14.42 -26.06 1.75
N VAL A 220 -13.95 -24.91 2.21
CA VAL A 220 -14.81 -23.86 2.80
C VAL A 220 -15.70 -23.21 1.76
N LEU A 221 -15.14 -22.85 0.59
CA LEU A 221 -15.88 -22.17 -0.47
C LEU A 221 -16.99 -23.03 -1.09
N THR A 222 -16.74 -24.33 -1.24
CA THR A 222 -17.65 -25.28 -1.89
C THR A 222 -18.46 -26.11 -0.91
N GLU A 223 -18.18 -25.98 0.40
CA GLU A 223 -18.73 -26.82 1.47
C GLU A 223 -18.42 -28.33 1.28
N ASP A 224 -17.43 -28.66 0.44
CA ASP A 224 -17.00 -30.03 0.18
C ASP A 224 -15.94 -30.48 1.18
N ILE A 225 -16.42 -31.10 2.25
CA ILE A 225 -15.58 -31.65 3.33
C ILE A 225 -14.57 -32.71 2.85
N SER A 226 -14.83 -33.37 1.71
CA SER A 226 -13.92 -34.40 1.20
C SER A 226 -12.57 -33.81 0.80
N LEU A 227 -12.51 -32.51 0.50
CA LEU A 227 -11.27 -31.80 0.19
C LEU A 227 -10.35 -31.69 1.42
N CYS A 228 -10.88 -31.62 2.64
CA CYS A 228 -10.04 -31.70 3.85
C CYS A 228 -9.34 -33.07 3.98
N GLU A 229 -9.86 -34.13 3.36
CA GLU A 229 -9.19 -35.43 3.37
C GLU A 229 -7.97 -35.49 2.44
N LYS A 230 -7.87 -34.56 1.48
CA LYS A 230 -6.70 -34.41 0.60
C LYS A 230 -5.50 -33.73 1.28
N ILE A 231 -5.72 -33.12 2.44
CA ILE A 231 -4.66 -32.46 3.21
C ILE A 231 -3.91 -33.51 4.03
N THR A 232 -2.58 -33.52 3.92
CA THR A 232 -1.71 -34.48 4.62
C THR A 232 -1.17 -33.92 5.94
N GLY A 233 -0.92 -32.61 6.01
CA GLY A 233 -0.58 -31.91 7.24
C GLY A 233 -1.70 -31.97 8.29
N GLU A 234 -1.44 -32.57 9.45
CA GLU A 234 -2.47 -32.73 10.50
C GLU A 234 -3.01 -31.39 11.00
N GLY A 235 -2.16 -30.37 11.14
CA GLY A 235 -2.55 -29.03 11.59
C GLY A 235 -3.49 -28.33 10.61
N GLU A 236 -3.11 -28.32 9.34
CA GLU A 236 -3.84 -27.75 8.21
C GLU A 236 -5.16 -28.50 8.00
N LYS A 237 -5.14 -29.83 8.13
CA LYS A 237 -6.34 -30.68 8.02
C LYS A 237 -7.35 -30.36 9.12
N HIS A 238 -6.91 -30.22 10.36
CA HIS A 238 -7.79 -29.83 11.46
C HIS A 238 -8.31 -28.39 11.31
N THR A 239 -7.51 -27.50 10.76
CA THR A 239 -7.92 -26.13 10.42
C THR A 239 -9.02 -26.15 9.35
N CYS A 240 -8.85 -26.95 8.30
CA CYS A 240 -9.88 -27.15 7.27
C CYS A 240 -11.21 -27.63 7.86
N TYR A 241 -11.19 -28.67 8.71
CA TYR A 241 -12.42 -29.14 9.36
C TYR A 241 -13.06 -28.07 10.24
N PHE A 242 -12.25 -27.32 10.98
CA PHE A 242 -12.72 -26.21 11.80
C PHE A 242 -13.45 -25.17 10.96
N ASP A 243 -12.80 -24.68 9.88
CA ASP A 243 -13.36 -23.62 9.06
C ASP A 243 -14.64 -24.06 8.34
N VAL A 244 -14.68 -25.28 7.79
CA VAL A 244 -15.89 -25.84 7.19
C VAL A 244 -17.00 -26.03 8.23
N ALA A 245 -16.68 -26.52 9.44
CA ALA A 245 -17.66 -26.67 10.52
C ALA A 245 -18.30 -25.34 10.92
N VAL A 246 -17.49 -24.30 11.07
CA VAL A 246 -17.98 -22.96 11.45
C VAL A 246 -18.80 -22.35 10.32
N GLN A 247 -18.36 -22.47 9.07
CA GLN A 247 -19.05 -21.95 7.89
C GLN A 247 -20.42 -22.61 7.67
N THR A 248 -20.48 -23.95 7.74
CA THR A 248 -21.70 -24.74 7.50
C THR A 248 -22.58 -24.89 8.75
N LYS A 249 -22.05 -24.54 9.93
CA LYS A 249 -22.63 -24.81 11.26
C LYS A 249 -22.84 -26.30 11.55
N ASP A 250 -22.07 -27.17 10.89
CA ASP A 250 -22.07 -28.61 11.16
C ASP A 250 -21.20 -28.93 12.38
N VAL A 251 -21.87 -29.13 13.50
CA VAL A 251 -21.25 -29.43 14.79
C VAL A 251 -20.53 -30.78 14.83
N ASP A 252 -20.92 -31.72 13.97
CA ASP A 252 -20.32 -33.05 13.93
C ASP A 252 -18.91 -33.01 13.35
N LEU A 253 -18.60 -32.03 12.50
CA LEU A 253 -17.25 -31.80 11.97
C LEU A 253 -16.25 -31.41 13.07
N CYS A 254 -16.69 -30.75 14.14
CA CYS A 254 -15.84 -30.48 15.30
C CYS A 254 -15.32 -31.79 15.94
N LYS A 255 -16.01 -32.92 15.77
CA LYS A 255 -15.55 -34.22 16.28
C LYS A 255 -14.28 -34.70 15.55
N LYS A 256 -14.09 -34.33 14.28
CA LYS A 256 -12.90 -34.66 13.47
C LYS A 256 -11.64 -33.91 13.88
N ILE A 257 -11.76 -32.89 14.74
CA ILE A 257 -10.63 -32.18 15.33
C ILE A 257 -10.14 -32.97 16.55
N ILE A 258 -8.84 -33.33 16.55
CA ILE A 258 -8.23 -34.16 17.59
C ILE A 258 -7.78 -33.31 18.79
N TYR A 259 -7.24 -32.12 18.52
CA TYR A 259 -6.76 -31.21 19.57
C TYR A 259 -7.92 -30.61 20.36
N SER A 260 -7.87 -30.73 21.70
CA SER A 260 -8.95 -30.31 22.59
C SER A 260 -9.26 -28.81 22.52
N SER A 261 -8.25 -27.95 22.42
CA SER A 261 -8.46 -26.49 22.38
C SER A 261 -9.18 -26.04 21.09
N PRO A 262 -8.69 -26.33 19.86
CA PRO A 262 -9.42 -25.98 18.63
C PRO A 262 -10.79 -26.67 18.52
N LYS A 263 -10.93 -27.90 19.02
CA LYS A 263 -12.20 -28.64 19.07
C LYS A 263 -13.24 -27.92 19.92
N ASN A 264 -12.88 -27.53 21.14
CA ASN A 264 -13.79 -26.81 22.04
C ASN A 264 -14.15 -25.43 21.48
N LEU A 265 -13.20 -24.74 20.84
CA LEU A 265 -13.45 -23.48 20.15
C LEU A 265 -14.47 -23.65 19.00
N CYS A 266 -14.36 -24.73 18.21
CA CYS A 266 -15.30 -25.07 17.15
C CYS A 266 -16.74 -25.21 17.69
N TYR A 267 -16.92 -26.02 18.74
CA TYR A 267 -18.23 -26.17 19.39
C TYR A 267 -18.76 -24.84 19.92
N ALA A 268 -17.92 -24.05 20.59
CA ALA A 268 -18.31 -22.76 21.15
C ALA A 268 -18.76 -21.76 20.07
N MET A 269 -18.09 -21.73 18.91
CA MET A 269 -18.46 -20.84 17.81
C MET A 269 -19.80 -21.19 17.17
N ILE A 270 -20.07 -22.49 16.98
CA ILE A 270 -21.32 -22.95 16.35
C ILE A 270 -22.50 -22.81 17.33
N THR A 271 -22.32 -23.21 18.58
CA THR A 271 -23.37 -23.19 19.62
C THR A 271 -23.58 -21.82 20.26
N LYS A 272 -22.61 -20.91 20.09
CA LYS A 272 -22.51 -19.62 20.79
C LYS A 272 -22.44 -19.75 22.31
N ASP A 273 -21.99 -20.89 22.82
CA ASP A 273 -21.81 -21.14 24.25
C ASP A 273 -20.33 -21.03 24.65
N VAL A 274 -19.99 -19.90 25.27
CA VAL A 274 -18.63 -19.59 25.72
C VAL A 274 -18.23 -20.43 26.94
N ALA A 275 -19.19 -21.07 27.65
CA ALA A 275 -18.89 -21.95 28.78
C ALA A 275 -18.13 -23.22 28.34
N ILE A 276 -18.18 -23.56 27.05
CA ILE A 276 -17.45 -24.68 26.46
C ILE A 276 -15.93 -24.41 26.39
N CYS A 277 -15.51 -23.14 26.42
CA CYS A 277 -14.10 -22.78 26.46
C CYS A 277 -13.50 -23.00 27.86
N THR A 278 -12.52 -23.90 28.00
CA THR A 278 -11.84 -24.15 29.29
C THR A 278 -10.88 -23.00 29.64
N PRO A 279 -10.55 -22.76 30.94
CA PRO A 279 -9.79 -21.57 31.36
C PRO A 279 -8.39 -21.40 30.73
N PHE A 280 -7.78 -22.48 30.24
CA PHE A 280 -6.46 -22.47 29.58
C PHE A 280 -6.52 -22.15 28.07
N SER A 281 -7.71 -22.03 27.47
CA SER A 281 -7.89 -21.73 26.04
C SER A 281 -7.72 -20.25 25.68
N LEU A 282 -7.18 -19.44 26.59
CA LEU A 282 -6.76 -18.04 26.36
C LEU A 282 -5.49 -17.92 25.48
N LEU A 283 -5.18 -18.93 24.66
CA LEU A 283 -4.22 -18.76 23.57
C LEU A 283 -4.92 -17.96 22.47
N LYS A 284 -4.34 -16.83 22.07
CA LYS A 284 -4.72 -16.14 20.84
C LYS A 284 -4.51 -17.12 19.69
N PHE A 285 -5.57 -17.71 19.17
CA PHE A 285 -5.49 -18.43 17.90
C PHE A 285 -5.47 -17.40 16.78
N PHE A 286 -4.37 -17.34 16.06
CA PHE A 286 -4.31 -16.65 14.78
C PHE A 286 -4.92 -17.59 13.75
N ILE A 287 -6.25 -17.52 13.56
CA ILE A 287 -6.91 -18.22 12.47
C ILE A 287 -6.81 -17.31 11.24
N TYR A 288 -6.12 -17.79 10.21
CA TYR A 288 -5.93 -17.07 8.95
C TYR A 288 -7.18 -17.26 8.08
N HIS A 289 -8.28 -16.60 8.46
CA HIS A 289 -9.51 -16.63 7.69
C HIS A 289 -9.50 -15.49 6.66
N ASN A 290 -9.61 -15.79 5.36
CA ASN A 290 -9.82 -14.79 4.29
C ASN A 290 -8.82 -13.60 4.24
N ARG A 291 -7.55 -13.82 4.59
CA ARG A 291 -6.51 -12.77 4.63
C ARG A 291 -6.81 -11.63 5.62
N THR A 292 -7.70 -11.85 6.59
CA THR A 292 -8.00 -10.95 7.71
C THR A 292 -7.58 -11.58 9.03
N PHE A 293 -6.83 -10.83 9.84
CA PHE A 293 -6.46 -11.25 11.20
C PHE A 293 -7.69 -11.20 12.10
N HIS A 294 -8.32 -12.34 12.36
CA HIS A 294 -9.30 -12.44 13.43
C HIS A 294 -8.61 -12.94 14.70
N ILE A 295 -8.48 -12.08 15.70
CA ILE A 295 -8.12 -12.50 17.06
C ILE A 295 -9.38 -13.08 17.67
N LEU A 296 -9.62 -14.37 17.45
CA LEU A 296 -10.70 -15.09 18.10
C LEU A 296 -10.14 -15.61 19.42
N SER A 297 -10.52 -14.92 20.49
CA SER A 297 -10.22 -15.34 21.85
C SER A 297 -11.52 -15.72 22.55
N CYS A 298 -11.53 -16.84 23.25
CA CYS A 298 -12.53 -17.13 24.27
C CYS A 298 -12.33 -16.14 25.44
N SER A 299 -12.68 -14.87 25.25
CA SER A 299 -12.74 -13.88 26.32
C SER A 299 -14.20 -13.65 26.69
N LYS A 300 -14.47 -13.30 27.95
CA LYS A 300 -15.82 -13.00 28.47
C LYS A 300 -16.51 -11.78 27.83
N HIS A 301 -15.97 -11.23 26.74
CA HIS A 301 -16.57 -10.11 26.02
C HIS A 301 -17.23 -10.59 24.72
N PRO A 302 -18.37 -9.97 24.35
CA PRO A 302 -19.11 -10.36 23.15
C PRO A 302 -18.24 -10.26 21.91
N ILE A 303 -18.28 -11.32 21.10
CA ILE A 303 -17.62 -11.41 19.79
C ILE A 303 -18.31 -10.39 18.87
N ILE A 304 -17.63 -9.29 18.55
CA ILE A 304 -18.09 -8.32 17.55
C ILE A 304 -17.55 -8.79 16.20
N PHE A 305 -18.48 -9.02 15.26
CA PHE A 305 -18.23 -9.42 13.87
C PHE A 305 -17.53 -8.32 13.07
#